data_AF-A0A5D4M6P9-F1
#
_entry.id   AF-A0A5D4M6P9-F1
#
_cell.length_a   1.000
_cell.length_b   1.000
_cell.length_c   1.000
_cell.angle_alpha   90.00
_cell.angle_beta   90.00
_cell.angle_gamma   90.00
#
_symmetry.space_group_name_H-M   'P 1'
#
loop_
_entity.id
_entity.type
_entity.pdbx_description
1 polymer ?
#
loop_
_entity_poly.entity_id
_entity_poly.type
_entity_poly.pdbx_seq_one_letter_code
_entity_poly.pdbx_strand_id
1 'polypeptide(L)' 'MRRSPLFSGILYILLGVLFTYFAVINVNDNGWGFFAYLMVLLATLDFGSGIRMVAMHFKIKKHLNDKK' A
#
# COMPACT_ATOMS: atom_id res chain seq x y z
N MET A 1 -2.42 15.63 -16.74
CA MET A 1 -1.62 14.38 -16.64
C MET A 1 -2.51 13.26 -16.10
N ARG A 2 -2.95 12.31 -16.93
CA ARG A 2 -3.72 11.13 -16.47
C ARG A 2 -2.81 10.21 -15.66
N ARG A 3 -2.64 10.48 -14.36
CA ARG A 3 -1.93 9.56 -13.45
C ARG A 3 -2.70 8.24 -13.45
N SER A 4 -2.11 7.19 -14.00
CA SER A 4 -2.74 5.87 -14.04
C SER A 4 -3.03 5.42 -12.60
N PRO A 5 -4.30 5.16 -12.22
CA PRO A 5 -4.66 4.73 -10.87
C PRO A 5 -3.89 3.48 -10.42
N LEU A 6 -3.50 2.62 -11.37
CA LEU A 6 -2.66 1.46 -11.12
C LEU A 6 -1.25 1.83 -10.66
N PHE A 7 -0.63 2.79 -11.34
CA PHE A 7 0.75 3.18 -11.05
C PHE A 7 0.84 3.77 -9.63
N SER A 8 -0.11 4.62 -9.26
CA SER A 8 -0.22 5.13 -7.89
C SER A 8 -0.48 4.01 -6.87
N GLY A 9 -1.34 3.03 -7.17
CA GLY A 9 -1.58 1.90 -6.28
C GLY A 9 -0.34 1.04 -6.03
N ILE A 10 0.45 0.77 -7.08
CA ILE A 10 1.71 0.02 -6.97
C ILE A 10 2.74 0.79 -6.12
N LEU A 11 2.84 2.10 -6.28
CA LEU A 11 3.73 2.94 -5.48
C LEU A 11 3.38 2.88 -3.98
N TYR A 12 2.09 2.93 -3.64
CA TYR A 12 1.65 2.77 -2.25
C TYR A 12 2.01 1.40 -1.70
N ILE A 13 1.82 0.31 -2.46
CA ILE A 13 2.23 -1.03 -2.00
C ILE A 13 3.75 -1.10 -1.78
N LEU A 14 4.55 -0.57 -2.70
CA LEU A 14 6.01 -0.52 -2.56
C LEU A 14 6.44 0.27 -1.32
N LEU A 15 5.79 1.41 -1.06
CA LEU A 15 6.06 2.22 0.12
C LEU A 15 5.68 1.48 1.42
N GLY A 16 4.55 0.76 1.42
CA GLY A 16 4.14 -0.07 2.55
C GLY A 16 5.14 -1.20 2.86
N VAL A 17 5.71 -1.83 1.82
CA VAL A 17 6.81 -2.81 1.98
C VAL A 17 8.04 -2.16 2.61
N LEU A 18 8.40 -0.95 2.17
CA LEU A 18 9.53 -0.21 2.71
C LEU A 18 9.35 0.14 4.19
N PHE A 19 8.17 0.62 4.58
CA PHE A 19 7.87 0.89 6.00
C PHE A 19 7.86 -0.39 6.83
N THR A 20 7.39 -1.51 6.28
CA THR A 20 7.46 -2.82 6.95
C THR A 20 8.91 -3.25 7.19
N TYR A 21 9.79 -3.07 6.20
CA TYR A 21 11.22 -3.35 6.34
C TYR A 21 11.86 -2.52 7.46
N PHE A 22 11.56 -1.21 7.52
CA PHE A 22 12.04 -0.36 8.60
C PHE A 22 11.47 -0.74 9.97
N ALA A 23 10.19 -1.14 10.04
CA ALA A 23 9.58 -1.62 11.27
C ALA A 23 10.30 -2.87 11.79
N VAL A 24 10.64 -3.81 10.91
CA VAL A 24 11.35 -5.05 11.27
C VAL A 24 12.74 -4.73 11.83
N ILE A 25 13.51 -3.86 11.18
CA ILE A 25 14.81 -3.43 11.71
C ILE A 25 14.64 -2.75 13.06
N ASN A 26 13.68 -1.83 13.19
CA ASN A 26 13.45 -1.10 14.43
C ASN A 26 13.09 -2.02 15.59
N VAL A 27 12.25 -3.04 15.34
CA VAL A 27 11.89 -4.06 16.34
C VAL A 27 13.07 -4.96 16.69
N ASN A 28 13.93 -5.28 15.72
CA ASN A 28 15.12 -6.08 15.98
C ASN A 28 16.11 -5.35 16.90
N ASP A 29 16.33 -4.05 16.63
CA ASP A 29 17.32 -3.25 17.36
C ASP A 29 16.80 -2.71 18.70
N ASN A 30 15.53 -2.30 18.76
CA ASN A 30 14.96 -1.56 19.89
C ASN A 30 13.76 -2.26 20.55
N GLY A 31 13.31 -3.40 20.02
CA GLY A 31 12.09 -4.08 20.44
C GLY A 31 10.81 -3.35 20.01
N TRP A 32 9.68 -3.76 20.59
CA TRP A 32 8.37 -3.20 20.29
C TRP A 32 8.16 -1.85 21.01
N GLY A 33 8.69 -0.78 20.42
CA GLY A 33 8.51 0.60 20.88
C GLY A 33 7.46 1.40 20.08
N PHE A 34 7.25 2.65 20.47
CA PHE A 34 6.33 3.58 19.78
C PHE A 34 6.61 3.68 18.27
N PHE A 35 7.88 3.78 17.88
CA PHE A 35 8.27 3.89 16.46
C PHE A 35 7.94 2.64 15.64
N ALA A 36 8.09 1.44 16.21
CA ALA A 36 7.68 0.20 15.56
C ALA A 36 6.18 0.21 15.23
N TYR A 37 5.34 0.55 16.21
CA TYR A 37 3.90 0.65 16.00
C TYR A 37 3.53 1.76 15.00
N LEU A 38 4.23 2.90 15.04
CA LEU A 38 4.03 3.97 14.07
C LEU A 38 4.36 3.51 12.64
N MET A 39 5.47 2.80 12.44
CA MET A 39 5.85 2.28 11.12
C MET A 39 4.86 1.22 10.62
N VAL A 40 4.38 0.33 11.49
CA VAL A 40 3.34 -0.67 11.15
C VAL A 40 2.02 0.02 10.77
N LEU A 41 1.63 1.08 11.49
CA LEU A 41 0.44 1.87 11.18
C LEU A 41 0.56 2.50 9.79
N LEU A 42 1.69 3.15 9.50
CA LEU A 42 1.94 3.77 8.19
C LEU A 42 1.94 2.73 7.07
N ALA A 43 2.62 1.60 7.25
CA ALA A 43 2.60 0.49 6.30
C ALA A 43 1.18 0.01 6.03
N THR A 44 0.33 -0.09 7.06
CA THR A 44 -1.07 -0.52 6.93
C THR A 44 -1.88 0.46 6.09
N LEU A 45 -1.70 1.77 6.29
CA LEU A 45 -2.38 2.81 5.51
C LEU A 45 -1.97 2.77 4.04
N ASP A 46 -0.68 2.56 3.77
CA ASP A 46 -0.12 2.45 2.43
C ASP A 46 -0.63 1.20 1.71
N PHE A 47 -0.59 0.03 2.35
CA PHE A 47 -1.17 -1.19 1.79
C PHE A 47 -2.66 -1.06 1.54
N GLY A 48 -3.42 -0.51 2.49
CA GLY A 48 -4.86 -0.30 2.35
C GLY A 48 -5.20 0.60 1.16
N SER A 49 -4.45 1.69 0.99
CA SER A 49 -4.62 2.62 -0.13
C SER A 49 -4.21 1.98 -1.46
N GLY A 50 -3.07 1.30 -1.49
CA GLY A 50 -2.54 0.61 -2.66
C GLY A 50 -3.47 -0.50 -3.17
N ILE A 51 -3.91 -1.39 -2.27
CA ILE A 51 -4.85 -2.47 -2.57
C ILE A 51 -6.18 -1.90 -3.09
N ARG A 52 -6.70 -0.84 -2.47
CA ARG A 52 -7.95 -0.19 -2.90
C ARG A 52 -7.84 0.37 -4.32
N MET A 53 -6.74 1.02 -4.67
CA MET A 53 -6.52 1.57 -6.01
C MET A 53 -6.39 0.47 -7.07
N VAL A 54 -5.66 -0.60 -6.75
CA VAL A 54 -5.51 -1.77 -7.62
C VAL A 54 -6.87 -2.47 -7.83
N ALA A 55 -7.62 -2.72 -6.75
CA ALA A 55 -8.95 -3.32 -6.82
C ALA A 55 -9.93 -2.45 -7.61
N MET A 56 -9.88 -1.12 -7.45
CA MET A 56 -10.69 -0.18 -8.22
C MET A 56 -10.40 -0.28 -9.72
N HIS A 57 -9.12 -0.41 -10.12
CA HIS A 57 -8.78 -0.60 -11.53
C HIS A 57 -9.41 -1.88 -12.11
N PHE A 58 -9.30 -3.01 -11.40
CA PHE A 58 -9.92 -4.26 -11.83
C PHE A 58 -11.44 -4.18 -11.89
N LYS A 59 -12.08 -3.51 -10.93
CA LYS A 59 -13.54 -3.30 -10.92
C LYS A 59 -14.00 -2.46 -12.12
N ILE A 60 -13.30 -1.37 -12.42
CA ILE A 60 -13.60 -0.52 -13.59
C ILE A 60 -13.42 -1.31 -14.89
N LYS A 61 -12.33 -2.08 -15.00
CA LYS A 61 -12.06 -2.92 -16.19
C LYS A 61 -13.16 -3.98 -16.39
N LYS A 62 -13.65 -4.60 -15.30
CA LYS A 62 -14.74 -5.58 -15.35
C LYS A 62 -16.05 -4.95 -15.84
N HIS A 63 -16.44 -3.79 -15.30
CA HIS A 63 -17.66 -3.09 -15.74
C HIS A 63 -17.60 -2.59 -17.19
N LEU A 64 -16.40 -2.26 -17.70
CA LEU A 64 -16.22 -1.90 -19.11
C LEU A 64 -16.39 -3.11 -20.04
N ASN A 65 -15.98 -4.30 -19.60
CA ASN A 65 -16.07 -5.52 -20.41
C ASN A 65 -17.49 -6.13 -20.41
N ASP A 66 -18.26 -5.96 -19.33
CA ASP A 66 -19.66 -6.40 -19.24
C ASP A 66 -20.62 -5.56 -20.10
N LYS A 67 -20.22 -4.35 -20.53
CA LYS A 67 -21.02 -3.47 -21.39
C LYS A 67 -20.74 -3.65 -22.89
N LYS A 68 -19.84 -4.55 -23.29
CA LYS A 68 -19.44 -4.79 -24.68
C LYS A 68 -20.00 -6.11 -25.18
#